data_AF-B6IHN3-F1
#
_entry.id   AF-B6IHN3-F1
#
_cell.length_a   1.000
_cell.length_b   1.000
_cell.length_c   1.000
_cell.angle_alpha   90.00
_cell.angle_beta   90.00
_cell.angle_gamma   90.00
#
_symmetry.space_group_name_H-M   'P 1'
#
loop_
_entity.id
_entity.type
_entity.pdbx_description
1 polymer ?
#
loop_
_entity_poly.entity_id
_entity_poly.type
_entity_poly.pdbx_seq_one_letter_code
_entity_poly.pdbx_strand_id
1 'polypeptide(L)' 'MFSLKTVALYFLVIMSVFVVYSSAACADAEDGHCAVFAELCNDENFAAYTAKCAKTCGKC' A
#
# COMPACT_ATOMS: atom_id res chain seq x y z
N MET A 1 -10.91 7.23 -35.16
CA MET A 1 -10.85 8.48 -34.35
C MET A 1 -11.46 8.18 -33.00
N PHE A 2 -10.65 8.00 -31.96
CA PHE A 2 -11.18 7.78 -30.61
C PHE A 2 -11.75 9.11 -30.09
N SER A 3 -12.99 9.10 -29.63
CA SER A 3 -13.63 10.30 -29.10
C SER A 3 -12.93 10.73 -27.81
N LEU A 4 -12.76 12.04 -27.59
CA LEU A 4 -12.11 12.60 -26.40
C LEU A 4 -12.75 12.09 -25.10
N LYS A 5 -14.07 11.86 -25.12
CA LYS A 5 -14.84 11.24 -24.03
C LYS A 5 -14.39 9.82 -23.73
N THR A 6 -14.09 9.03 -24.76
CA THR A 6 -13.63 7.64 -24.63
C THR A 6 -12.23 7.59 -24.02
N VAL A 7 -11.34 8.50 -24.43
CA VAL A 7 -9.97 8.61 -23.88
C VAL A 7 -10.00 9.04 -22.41
N ALA A 8 -10.85 10.02 -22.05
CA ALA A 8 -10.99 10.49 -20.67
C ALA A 8 -11.52 9.42 -19.71
N LEU A 9 -12.52 8.64 -20.16
CA LEU A 9 -13.03 7.50 -19.39
C LEU A 9 -11.95 6.44 -19.18
N TYR A 10 -11.17 6.15 -20.22
CA TYR A 10 -10.09 5.17 -20.13
C TYR A 10 -9.02 5.61 -19.13
N PHE A 11 -8.61 6.88 -19.16
CA PHE A 11 -7.66 7.44 -18.21
C PHE A 11 -8.18 7.39 -16.77
N LEU A 12 -9.45 7.73 -16.53
CA LEU A 12 -10.04 7.65 -15.20
C LEU A 12 -10.06 6.23 -14.65
N VAL A 13 -10.37 5.24 -15.49
CA VAL A 13 -10.37 3.82 -15.10
C VAL A 13 -8.95 3.33 -14.81
N ILE A 14 -7.95 3.74 -15.59
CA ILE A 14 -6.55 3.36 -15.32
C ILE A 14 -6.05 4.01 -14.03
N MET A 15 -6.35 5.28 -13.81
CA MET A 15 -5.94 6.02 -12.60
C MET A 15 -6.58 5.43 -11.34
N SER A 16 -7.86 5.03 -11.40
CA SER A 16 -8.52 4.41 -10.25
C SER A 16 -7.96 3.02 -9.94
N VAL A 17 -7.64 2.21 -10.95
CA VAL A 17 -6.97 0.91 -10.75
C VAL A 17 -5.57 1.09 -10.14
N PHE A 18 -4.81 2.09 -10.60
CA PHE A 18 -3.48 2.37 -10.08
C PHE A 18 -3.50 2.74 -8.59
N VAL A 19 -4.41 3.63 -8.18
CA VAL A 19 -4.55 4.05 -6.77
C VAL A 19 -4.95 2.86 -5.87
N VAL A 20 -5.87 2.01 -6.32
CA VAL A 20 -6.27 0.82 -5.56
C VAL A 20 -5.09 -0.16 -5.41
N TYR A 21 -4.31 -0.38 -6.47
CA TYR A 21 -3.16 -1.27 -6.44
C TYR A 21 -2.06 -0.78 -5.47
N SER A 22 -1.77 0.52 -5.47
CA SER A 22 -0.83 1.12 -4.51
C SER A 22 -1.30 1.02 -3.07
N SER A 23 -2.61 1.13 -2.81
CA SER A 23 -3.14 1.00 -1.46
C SER A 23 -3.17 -0.43 -0.92
N ALA A 24 -3.34 -1.42 -1.80
CA ALA A 24 -3.31 -2.84 -1.43
C ALA A 24 -1.89 -3.36 -1.16
N ALA A 25 -0.88 -2.81 -1.85
CA ALA A 25 0.52 -3.07 -1.57
C ALA A 25 1.00 -2.45 -0.23
N CYS A 26 0.22 -1.52 0.31
CA CYS A 26 0.53 -0.77 1.52
C CYS A 26 -0.54 -0.88 2.58
N ALA A 27 -0.97 -2.10 2.82
CA ALA A 27 -1.69 -2.49 4.02
C ALA A 27 -0.75 -3.24 4.96
N ASP A 28 -0.92 -3.01 6.26
CA ASP A 28 -0.35 -3.92 7.25
C ASP A 28 -1.07 -5.26 7.13
N ALA A 29 -0.33 -6.35 7.02
CA ALA A 29 -0.86 -7.71 6.91
C ALA A 29 -1.23 -8.33 8.27
N GLU A 30 -0.86 -7.65 9.37
CA GLU A 30 -1.22 -8.05 10.74
C GLU A 30 -2.18 -7.01 11.33
N ASP A 31 -3.46 -7.37 11.43
CA ASP A 31 -4.48 -6.55 12.07
C ASP A 31 -4.19 -6.40 13.57
N GLY A 32 -3.75 -5.20 13.97
CA GLY A 32 -3.71 -4.75 15.38
C GLY A 32 -2.38 -4.94 16.12
N HIS A 33 -1.46 -5.78 15.64
CA HIS A 33 -0.16 -5.97 16.28
C HIS A 33 0.91 -4.99 15.82
N CYS A 34 0.78 -4.44 14.61
CA CYS A 34 1.76 -3.53 14.05
C CYS A 34 1.96 -2.25 14.87
N ALA A 35 0.92 -1.75 15.55
CA ALA A 35 1.03 -0.58 16.42
C ALA A 35 2.01 -0.79 17.59
N VAL A 36 2.13 -2.03 18.09
CA VAL A 36 3.07 -2.39 19.16
C VAL A 36 4.50 -2.46 18.61
N PHE A 37 4.65 -2.90 17.37
CA PHE A 37 5.95 -3.03 16.70
C PHE A 37 6.40 -1.77 15.95
N ALA A 38 5.63 -0.67 16.02
CA ALA A 38 5.95 0.59 15.35
C ALA A 38 7.31 1.16 15.80
N GLU A 39 7.64 1.05 17.08
CA GLU A 39 8.94 1.48 17.62
C GLU A 39 10.07 0.50 17.29
N LEU A 40 9.72 -0.74 16.93
CA LEU A 40 10.65 -1.85 16.65
C LEU A 40 10.89 -2.07 15.14
N CYS A 41 10.39 -1.18 14.29
CA CYS A 41 10.50 -1.26 12.82
C CYS A 41 11.95 -1.32 12.28
N ASN A 42 12.93 -0.89 13.08
CA ASN A 42 14.36 -0.94 12.74
C ASN A 42 15.14 -1.94 13.59
N ASP A 43 14.45 -2.75 14.42
CA ASP A 43 15.08 -3.79 15.21
C ASP A 43 15.19 -5.09 14.37
N GLU A 44 16.41 -5.60 14.23
CA GLU A 44 16.70 -6.79 13.42
C GLU A 44 16.03 -8.05 14.00
N ASN A 45 15.79 -8.11 15.31
CA ASN A 45 15.11 -9.24 15.95
C ASN A 45 13.61 -9.29 15.59
N PHE A 46 13.04 -8.14 15.27
CA PHE A 46 11.62 -8.00 14.91
C PHE A 46 11.41 -7.78 13.41
N ALA A 47 12.46 -7.95 12.59
CA ALA A 47 12.41 -7.82 11.14
C ALA A 47 11.31 -8.70 10.50
N ALA A 48 11.10 -9.92 10.99
CA ALA A 48 10.09 -10.84 10.47
C ALA A 48 8.64 -10.38 10.76
N TYR A 49 8.43 -9.69 11.88
CA TYR A 49 7.11 -9.15 12.27
C TYR A 49 6.85 -7.81 11.60
N THR A 50 7.87 -6.94 11.58
CA THR A 50 7.80 -5.62 10.95
C THR A 50 7.72 -5.70 9.42
N ALA A 51 8.21 -6.78 8.81
CA ALA A 51 8.00 -7.07 7.38
C ALA A 51 6.52 -7.17 7.00
N LYS A 52 5.66 -7.60 7.93
CA LYS A 52 4.20 -7.64 7.74
C LYS A 52 3.53 -6.30 8.03
N CYS A 53 4.27 -5.37 8.63
CA CYS A 53 3.81 -4.05 9.05
C CYS A 53 4.38 -2.95 8.16
N ALA A 54 4.38 -3.15 6.84
CA ALA A 54 5.02 -2.26 5.88
C ALA A 54 4.46 -0.83 5.91
N LYS A 55 3.15 -0.69 6.18
CA LYS A 55 2.48 0.61 6.28
C LYS A 55 2.82 1.29 7.60
N THR A 56 2.74 0.57 8.73
CA THR A 56 3.07 1.11 10.05
C THR A 56 4.56 1.49 10.15
N CYS A 57 5.44 0.73 9.52
CA CYS A 57 6.88 0.99 9.49
C CYS A 57 7.31 1.98 8.39
N GLY A 58 6.39 2.50 7.57
CA GLY A 58 6.72 3.42 6.46
C GLY A 58 7.71 2.83 5.45
N LYS A 59 7.70 1.51 5.29
CA LYS A 59 8.50 0.77 4.28
C LYS A 59 7.72 0.51 2.99
N CYS A 60 6.50 1.03 2.98
CA CYS A 60 5.75 1.51 1.85
C CYS A 60 6.24 2.88 1.40
#